data_AF-A0A0W0SM90-F1
#
_entry.id   AF-A0A0W0SM90-F1
#
_cell.length_a   1.000
_cell.length_b   1.000
_cell.length_c   1.000
_cell.angle_alpha   90.00
_cell.angle_beta   90.00
_cell.angle_gamma   90.00
#
_symmetry.space_group_name_H-M   'P 1'
#
loop_
_entity.id
_entity.type
_entity.pdbx_description
1 polymer ?
#
loop_
_entity_poly.entity_id
_entity_poly.type
_entity_poly.pdbx_seq_one_letter_code
_entity_poly.pdbx_strand_id
1 'polypeptide(L)'
;MSHYLVETAFLRKNGSQLPVQIHFEYFIPPLFQDWQDKAHGNIQILQLLHSGSKEPIIDLQLEEMIGIRRICWDYLEEKKLLLSPNVVSMFSR
;
A
#
# COMPACT_ATOMS: atom_id res chain seq x y z
N MET A 1 13.15 0.02 -5.80
CA MET A 1 11.79 -0.53 -5.64
C MET A 1 11.86 -1.54 -4.51
N SER A 2 10.95 -1.45 -3.56
CA SER A 2 11.03 -2.22 -2.31
C SER A 2 9.77 -3.05 -2.12
N HIS A 3 9.95 -4.30 -1.70
CA HIS A 3 8.86 -5.24 -1.46
C HIS A 3 8.60 -5.36 0.04
N TYR A 4 7.33 -5.44 0.41
CA TYR A 4 6.89 -5.46 1.80
C TYR A 4 5.80 -6.52 2.00
N LEU A 5 5.79 -7.04 3.22
CA LEU A 5 4.81 -7.99 3.71
C LEU A 5 4.20 -7.42 5.00
N VAL A 6 2.87 -7.33 5.05
CA VAL A 6 2.15 -6.99 6.27
C VAL A 6 1.09 -8.04 6.56
N GLU A 7 1.03 -8.49 7.82
CA GLU A 7 0.00 -9.37 8.33
C GLU A 7 -0.88 -8.58 9.30
N THR A 8 -2.19 -8.56 9.07
CA THR A 8 -3.12 -7.78 9.88
C THR A 8 -4.53 -8.34 9.85
N ALA A 9 -5.40 -7.86 10.74
CA ALA A 9 -6.83 -8.09 10.70
C ALA A 9 -7.53 -6.94 9.96
N PHE A 10 -8.06 -7.22 8.77
CA PHE A 10 -8.80 -6.26 7.96
C PHE A 10 -10.29 -6.28 8.32
N LEU A 11 -10.88 -5.11 8.63
CA LEU A 11 -12.31 -4.98 8.90
C LEU A 11 -13.08 -4.85 7.59
N ARG A 12 -13.86 -5.86 7.24
CA ARG A 12 -14.75 -5.85 6.07
C ARG A 12 -15.94 -4.92 6.30
N LYS A 13 -16.58 -4.51 5.19
CA LYS A 13 -17.76 -3.62 5.21
C LYS A 13 -18.94 -4.19 6.00
N ASN A 14 -19.09 -5.52 6.01
CA ASN A 14 -20.13 -6.21 6.77
C ASN A 14 -19.82 -6.32 8.28
N GLY A 15 -18.71 -5.72 8.74
CA GLY A 15 -18.27 -5.72 10.13
C GLY A 15 -17.44 -6.94 10.54
N SER A 16 -17.20 -7.91 9.66
CA SER A 16 -16.34 -9.05 9.99
C SER A 16 -14.86 -8.67 9.92
N GLN A 17 -14.04 -9.25 10.79
CA GLN A 17 -12.58 -9.16 10.68
C GLN A 17 -12.04 -10.33 9.86
N LEU A 18 -11.15 -10.02 8.93
CA LEU A 18 -10.50 -10.97 8.06
C LEU A 18 -8.99 -10.93 8.28
N PRO A 19 -8.36 -12.02 8.74
CA PRO A 19 -6.91 -12.08 8.85
C PRO A 19 -6.30 -12.15 7.44
N VAL A 20 -5.56 -11.11 7.07
CA VAL A 20 -4.96 -10.96 5.74
C VAL A 20 -3.46 -10.82 5.79
N GLN A 21 -2.82 -11.35 4.76
CA GLN A 21 -1.42 -11.14 4.44
C GLN A 21 -1.35 -10.36 3.13
N ILE A 22 -0.77 -9.16 3.16
CA ILE A 22 -0.68 -8.25 2.03
C ILE A 22 0.78 -8.18 1.58
N HIS A 23 1.03 -8.60 0.34
CA HIS A 23 2.30 -8.43 -0.34
C HIS A 23 2.18 -7.24 -1.27
N PHE A 24 3.04 -6.25 -1.10
CA PHE A 24 2.98 -5.03 -1.90
C PHE A 24 4.36 -4.49 -2.22
N GLU A 25 4.41 -3.70 -3.28
CA GLU A 25 5.56 -2.92 -3.66
C GLU A 25 5.31 -1.46 -3.36
N TYR A 26 6.38 -0.79 -2.97
CA TYR A 26 6.39 0.64 -2.81
C TYR A 26 7.57 1.25 -3.58
N PHE A 27 7.25 2.25 -4.41
CA PHE A 27 8.21 2.88 -5.31
C PHE A 27 7.81 4.32 -5.64
N ILE A 28 8.80 5.12 -6.04
CA ILE A 28 8.57 6.46 -6.59
C ILE A 28 8.47 6.30 -8.12
N PRO A 29 7.32 6.59 -8.75
CA PRO A 29 7.18 6.47 -10.20
C PRO A 29 8.10 7.47 -10.93
N PRO A 30 8.72 7.09 -12.07
CA PRO A 30 9.75 7.88 -12.72
C PRO A 30 9.26 9.21 -13.30
N LEU A 31 8.01 9.33 -13.76
CA LEU A 31 7.47 10.56 -14.37
C LEU A 31 5.94 10.67 -14.19
N PHE A 32 5.49 11.92 -14.14
CA PHE A 32 4.12 12.46 -14.00
C PHE A 32 3.01 11.68 -14.71
N GLN A 33 2.46 10.64 -14.07
CA GLN A 33 1.10 10.17 -14.33
C GLN A 33 0.28 10.39 -13.05
N ASP A 34 -0.45 11.49 -13.04
CA ASP A 34 -1.72 11.66 -12.33
C ASP A 34 -1.76 11.51 -10.79
N TRP A 35 -1.39 12.63 -10.17
CA TRP A 35 -2.04 13.41 -9.10
C TRP A 35 -2.40 12.85 -7.70
N GLN A 36 -2.34 11.56 -7.37
CA GLN A 36 -2.85 11.16 -6.03
C GLN A 36 -1.87 11.10 -4.84
N ASP A 37 -0.54 11.07 -5.00
CA ASP A 37 0.35 11.47 -3.90
C ASP A 37 1.83 11.56 -4.32
N LYS A 38 2.24 12.71 -4.87
CA LYS A 38 3.66 12.92 -5.27
C LYS A 38 4.62 12.92 -4.09
N ALA A 39 4.13 13.23 -2.88
CA ALA A 39 4.97 13.36 -1.69
C ALA A 39 5.42 12.00 -1.14
N HIS A 40 4.63 10.95 -1.40
CA HIS A 40 4.79 9.69 -0.69
C HIS A 40 5.03 8.50 -1.61
N GLY A 41 4.93 8.59 -2.93
CA GLY A 41 5.19 7.47 -3.87
C GLY A 41 3.94 6.67 -4.24
N ASN A 42 4.07 5.45 -4.74
CA ASN A 42 2.96 4.59 -5.17
C ASN A 42 3.04 3.21 -4.52
N ILE A 43 1.87 2.65 -4.20
CA ILE A 43 1.69 1.30 -3.68
C ILE A 43 1.05 0.42 -4.76
N GLN A 44 1.72 -0.68 -5.09
CA GLN A 44 1.21 -1.72 -5.95
C GLN A 44 1.01 -2.99 -5.13
N ILE A 45 -0.25 -3.40 -4.95
CA ILE A 45 -0.57 -4.67 -4.27
C ILE A 45 -0.24 -5.80 -5.25
N LEU A 46 0.65 -6.70 -4.84
CA LEU A 46 1.04 -7.87 -5.62
C LEU A 46 0.14 -9.06 -5.31
N GLN A 47 -0.09 -9.32 -4.03
CA GLN A 47 -0.89 -10.44 -3.57
C GLN A 47 -1.63 -10.07 -2.29
N LEU A 48 -2.85 -10.57 -2.17
CA LEU A 48 -3.63 -10.49 -0.96
C LEU A 48 -4.14 -11.89 -0.63
N LEU A 49 -3.72 -12.42 0.51
CA LEU A 49 -4.00 -13.79 0.92
C LEU A 49 -4.67 -13.82 2.29
N HIS A 50 -5.45 -14.86 2.58
CA HIS A 50 -5.83 -15.18 3.94
C HIS A 50 -4.59 -15.61 4.75
N SER A 51 -4.39 -15.05 5.95
CA SER A 51 -3.16 -15.34 6.73
C SER A 51 -3.01 -16.82 7.12
N GLY A 52 -4.14 -17.49 7.38
CA GLY A 52 -4.18 -18.90 7.79
C GLY A 52 -4.11 -19.88 6.63
N SER A 53 -5.03 -19.77 5.66
CA SER A 53 -5.10 -20.72 4.53
C SER A 53 -4.13 -20.43 3.40
N LYS A 54 -3.55 -19.22 3.34
CA LYS A 54 -2.75 -18.71 2.22
C LYS A 54 -3.50 -18.69 0.88
N GLU A 55 -4.82 -18.79 0.91
CA GLU A 55 -5.67 -18.68 -0.29
C GLU A 55 -5.82 -17.22 -0.71
N PRO A 56 -5.89 -16.94 -2.03
CA PRO A 56 -6.06 -15.59 -2.55
C PRO A 56 -7.45 -15.04 -2.23
N ILE A 57 -7.49 -13.76 -1.87
CA ILE A 57 -8.73 -13.01 -1.67
C ILE A 57 -9.06 -12.29 -2.98
N ILE A 58 -10.19 -12.65 -3.59
CA ILE A 58 -10.57 -12.18 -4.94
C ILE A 58 -11.90 -11.41 -4.97
N ASP A 59 -12.63 -11.36 -3.86
CA ASP A 59 -13.99 -10.82 -3.74
C ASP A 59 -14.06 -9.43 -3.08
N LEU A 60 -12.98 -8.65 -3.14
CA LEU A 60 -12.96 -7.32 -2.52
C LEU A 60 -13.73 -6.27 -3.30
N GLN A 61 -14.56 -5.51 -2.59
CA GLN A 61 -15.17 -4.29 -3.13
C GLN A 61 -14.15 -3.14 -3.21
N LEU A 62 -14.44 -2.11 -4.01
CA LEU A 62 -13.55 -0.95 -4.19
C LEU A 62 -13.20 -0.27 -2.85
N GLU A 63 -14.18 -0.09 -1.96
CA GLU A 63 -13.96 0.47 -0.62
C GLU A 63 -12.99 -0.38 0.21
N GLU A 64 -13.11 -1.71 0.10
CA GLU A 64 -12.21 -2.63 0.79
C GLU A 64 -10.79 -2.56 0.22
N MET A 65 -10.66 -2.43 -1.11
CA MET A 65 -9.36 -2.21 -1.76
C MET A 65 -8.69 -0.89 -1.32
N ILE A 66 -9.47 0.18 -1.13
CA ILE A 66 -8.97 1.44 -0.57
C ILE A 66 -8.46 1.22 0.86
N GLY A 67 -9.21 0.47 1.69
CA GLY A 67 -8.79 0.11 3.04
C GLY A 67 -7.48 -0.70 3.08
N ILE A 68 -7.32 -1.69 2.19
CA ILE A 68 -6.08 -2.46 2.05
C ILE A 68 -4.91 -1.56 1.65
N ARG A 69 -5.10 -0.63 0.71
CA ARG A 69 -4.06 0.35 0.35
C ARG A 69 -3.69 1.25 1.53
N ARG A 70 -4.68 1.67 2.33
CA ARG A 70 -4.45 2.50 3.51
C ARG A 70 -3.59 1.78 4.55
N ILE A 71 -3.85 0.50 4.82
CA ILE A 71 -3.03 -0.34 5.71
C ILE A 71 -1.56 -0.36 5.26
N CYS A 72 -1.31 -0.46 3.96
CA CYS A 72 0.05 -0.48 3.43
C CYS A 72 0.76 0.86 3.67
N TRP A 73 0.06 1.99 3.50
CA TRP A 73 0.58 3.32 3.84
C TRP A 73 0.88 3.47 5.32
N ASP A 74 -0.07 3.09 6.18
CA ASP A 74 0.09 3.20 7.64
C ASP A 74 1.29 2.34 8.11
N TYR A 75 1.50 1.16 7.51
CA TYR A 75 2.68 0.33 7.77
C TYR A 75 3.99 1.03 7.39
N LEU A 76 4.06 1.64 6.20
CA LEU A 76 5.25 2.38 5.76
C LEU A 76 5.54 3.59 6.67
N GLU A 77 4.50 4.30 7.10
CA GLU A 77 4.61 5.45 7.99
C GLU A 77 5.09 5.03 9.39
N GLU A 78 4.45 4.03 10.01
CA GLU A 78 4.81 3.53 11.34
C GLU A 78 6.26 3.02 11.38
N LYS A 79 6.69 2.33 10.32
CA LYS A 79 8.05 1.79 10.21
C LYS A 79 9.08 2.80 9.68
N LYS A 80 8.67 4.03 9.35
CA LYS A 80 9.53 5.08 8.76
C LYS A 80 10.24 4.61 7.48
N LEU A 81 9.52 3.88 6.63
CA LEU A 81 10.00 3.28 5.39
C LEU A 81 9.64 4.10 4.14
N LEU A 82 8.94 5.22 4.32
CA LEU A 82 8.60 6.14 3.25
C LEU A 82 9.89 6.68 2.61
N LEU A 83 9.99 6.55 1.30
CA LEU A 83 11.10 7.07 0.53
C LEU A 83 10.91 8.58 0.43
N SER A 84 11.82 9.35 1.01
CA SER A 84 11.87 10.78 0.74
C SER A 84 12.20 10.98 -0.74
N PRO A 85 11.37 11.71 -1.51
CA PRO A 85 11.80 12.14 -2.82
C PRO A 85 13.06 12.99 -2.63
N ASN A 86 14.15 12.65 -3.32
CA ASN A 86 15.28 13.56 -3.47
C ASN A 86 14.75 14.78 -4.23
N VAL A 87 14.27 15.79 -3.49
CA VAL A 87 13.80 17.04 -4.05
C VAL A 87 15.03 17.78 -4.55
N VAL A 88 15.44 17.49 -5.78
CA VAL A 88 16.35 18.37 -6.50
C VAL A 88 15.51 19.57 -6.95
N SER A 89 15.70 20.72 -6.31
CA SER A 89 15.14 21.97 -6.81
C SER A 89 15.63 22.17 -8.24
N MET A 90 14.72 22.15 -9.22
CA MET A 90 15.03 22.53 -10.59
C MET A 90 15.04 24.05 -10.80
N PHE A 91 14.80 24.83 -9.74
CA PHE A 91 14.88 26.28 -9.76
C PHE A 91 15.92 26.76 -8.75
N SER A 92 17.12 27.04 -9.23
CA SER A 92 18.06 27.97 -8.59
C SER A 92 17.44 29.36 -8.67
N ARG A 93 17.18 30.01 -7.53
CA ARG A 93 17.08 31.48 -7.49
C ARG A 93 18.42 32.04 -7.09
#